data_AF-A0A953B2B3-F1
#
_entry.id   AF-A0A953B2B3-F1
#
_cell.length_a   1.000
_cell.length_b   1.000
_cell.length_c   1.000
_cell.angle_alpha   90.00
_cell.angle_beta   90.00
_cell.angle_gamma   90.00
#
_symmetry.space_group_name_H-M   'P 1'
#
loop_
_entity.id
_entity.type
_entity.pdbx_description
1 polymer ?
#
loop_
_entity_poly.entity_id
_entity_poly.type
_entity_poly.pdbx_seq_one_letter_code
_entity_poly.pdbx_strand_id
1 'polypeptide(L)'
;MSRGRGIARPRTLAALARVAALAALLVAAPAAADTVIYYSAPENAYGWCAGYDLRTAHRCAYRQCARYGSRCVAVVECGGGWGAVAIAQDPYRGFAGVCGMGDSFSARGWALTNCMVTADTLCSTRVTFDRRGATASNRDNSLFDTTWLVQAVLQMRKYDPGNADGVLEERTRAAIRKFQRTIGMAETGDPYAVLNPLIDVVGAWASWWRPSIAAS
;
A
#
# COMPACT_ATOMS: atom_id res chain seq x y z
N MET A 1 48.99 22.37 -87.08
CA MET A 1 49.34 23.75 -86.64
C MET A 1 48.08 24.59 -86.59
N SER A 2 47.97 25.49 -85.61
CA SER A 2 46.94 26.53 -85.42
C SER A 2 45.86 26.30 -84.33
N ARG A 3 46.22 26.82 -83.14
CA ARG A 3 45.48 27.73 -82.23
C ARG A 3 44.18 27.24 -81.57
N GLY A 4 44.26 27.16 -80.23
CA GLY A 4 43.12 26.94 -79.35
C GLY A 4 42.37 28.21 -78.94
N ARG A 5 41.26 27.98 -78.21
CA ARG A 5 40.66 28.89 -77.24
C ARG A 5 40.13 28.05 -76.08
N GLY A 6 40.60 28.35 -74.88
CA GLY A 6 40.16 27.71 -73.65
C GLY A 6 38.80 28.23 -73.17
N ILE A 7 38.22 27.52 -72.20
CA ILE A 7 37.36 28.03 -71.13
C ILE A 7 37.59 27.12 -69.90
N ALA A 8 37.52 27.75 -68.73
CA ALA A 8 38.11 27.38 -67.45
C ALA A 8 37.48 26.18 -66.71
N ARG A 9 38.28 25.60 -65.80
CA ARG A 9 37.81 24.84 -64.61
C ARG A 9 37.42 25.83 -63.50
N PRO A 10 36.53 25.47 -62.57
CA PRO A 10 37.05 25.01 -61.28
C PRO A 10 36.26 23.86 -60.63
N ARG A 11 36.97 23.23 -59.68
CA ARG A 11 36.56 22.14 -58.78
C ARG A 11 35.56 22.64 -57.74
N THR A 12 34.57 21.84 -57.37
CA THR A 12 34.07 21.80 -55.98
C THR A 12 33.36 20.48 -55.66
N LEU A 13 33.67 20.00 -54.46
CA LEU A 13 33.08 18.87 -53.75
C LEU A 13 31.59 19.11 -53.45
N ALA A 14 30.76 18.08 -53.54
CA ALA A 14 29.55 17.97 -52.74
C ALA A 14 29.07 16.52 -52.69
N ALA A 15 29.57 15.76 -51.72
CA ALA A 15 28.85 14.64 -51.17
C ALA A 15 27.59 15.18 -50.48
N LEU A 16 26.42 14.81 -50.97
CA LEU A 16 25.14 15.02 -50.28
C LEU A 16 24.47 13.65 -50.20
N ALA A 17 24.77 12.93 -49.13
CA ALA A 17 23.94 12.85 -47.93
C ALA A 17 22.67 12.01 -48.19
N ARG A 18 22.85 10.69 -48.05
CA ARG A 18 21.75 9.79 -47.70
C ARG A 18 21.18 10.28 -46.37
N VAL A 19 20.01 10.92 -46.40
CA VAL A 19 19.21 11.16 -45.19
C VAL A 19 18.72 9.79 -44.74
N ALA A 20 19.53 9.09 -43.95
CA ALA A 20 19.03 8.02 -43.11
C ALA A 20 18.20 8.69 -42.01
N ALA A 21 16.88 8.65 -42.15
CA ALA A 21 15.98 8.98 -41.07
C ALA A 21 16.19 7.95 -39.95
N LEU A 22 17.12 8.22 -39.05
CA LEU A 22 17.14 7.59 -37.74
C LEU A 22 15.89 8.09 -37.01
N ALA A 23 14.81 7.32 -37.13
CA ALA A 23 13.72 7.38 -36.18
C ALA A 23 14.31 6.97 -34.82
N ALA A 24 14.74 7.96 -34.04
CA ALA A 24 15.05 7.76 -32.65
C ALA A 24 13.77 7.29 -31.98
N LEU A 25 13.66 5.97 -31.77
CA LEU A 25 12.76 5.40 -30.78
C LEU A 25 13.19 5.98 -29.43
N LEU A 26 12.64 7.14 -29.10
CA LEU A 26 12.48 7.57 -27.72
C LEU A 26 11.62 6.49 -27.07
N VAL A 27 12.28 5.46 -26.52
CA VAL A 27 11.68 4.67 -25.46
C VAL A 27 11.45 5.69 -24.36
N ALA A 28 10.25 6.26 -24.31
CA ALA A 28 9.81 7.01 -23.17
C ALA A 28 10.03 6.07 -21.99
N ALA A 29 11.07 6.35 -21.18
CA ALA A 29 11.18 5.72 -19.88
C ALA A 29 9.78 5.90 -19.25
N PRO A 30 9.13 4.83 -18.77
CA PRO A 30 7.84 4.99 -18.13
C PRO A 30 8.05 6.08 -17.09
N ALA A 31 7.32 7.19 -17.24
CA ALA A 31 7.34 8.27 -16.26
C ALA A 31 7.23 7.59 -14.90
N ALA A 32 8.15 7.93 -13.98
CA ALA A 32 8.20 7.31 -12.66
C ALA A 32 6.76 7.25 -12.14
N ALA A 33 6.26 6.03 -11.97
CA ALA A 33 4.87 5.82 -11.62
C ALA A 33 4.76 6.12 -10.13
N ASP A 34 4.34 7.33 -9.81
CA ASP A 34 4.27 7.84 -8.46
C ASP A 34 2.94 7.44 -7.80
N THR A 35 3.02 7.33 -6.48
CA THR A 35 1.90 7.10 -5.58
C THR A 35 1.84 8.26 -4.59
N VAL A 36 0.66 8.84 -4.42
CA VAL A 36 0.43 9.91 -3.44
C VAL A 36 -0.80 9.58 -2.60
N ILE A 37 -0.72 9.80 -1.29
CA ILE A 37 -1.83 9.67 -0.34
C ILE A 37 -2.07 11.02 0.34
N TYR A 38 -3.32 11.46 0.33
CA TYR A 38 -3.82 12.62 1.05
C TYR A 38 -4.70 12.19 2.22
N TYR A 39 -4.67 12.97 3.28
CA TYR A 39 -5.51 12.78 4.47
C TYR A 39 -6.06 14.13 4.97
N SER A 40 -7.26 14.09 5.54
CA SER A 40 -7.90 15.20 6.24
C SER A 40 -8.43 14.71 7.58
N ALA A 41 -8.01 15.41 8.62
CA ALA A 41 -8.59 15.33 9.95
C ALA A 41 -9.52 16.53 10.18
N PRO A 42 -10.59 16.39 10.98
CA PRO A 42 -10.93 15.21 11.79
C PRO A 42 -11.83 14.18 11.06
N GLU A 43 -12.15 14.38 9.79
CA GLU A 43 -13.20 13.60 9.10
C GLU A 43 -12.79 12.16 8.75
N ASN A 44 -11.53 11.80 8.97
CA ASN A 44 -10.90 10.58 8.44
C ASN A 44 -11.08 10.42 6.91
N ALA A 45 -11.21 11.55 6.21
CA ALA A 45 -11.25 11.57 4.77
C ALA A 45 -9.84 11.36 4.24
N TYR A 46 -9.72 10.50 3.22
CA TYR A 46 -8.45 10.25 2.57
C TYR A 46 -8.68 10.12 1.07
N GLY A 47 -7.60 10.28 0.33
CA GLY A 47 -7.58 10.08 -1.11
C GLY A 47 -6.23 9.56 -1.53
N TRP A 48 -6.18 8.73 -2.55
CA TRP A 48 -4.93 8.11 -2.98
C TRP A 48 -4.97 7.86 -4.48
N CYS A 49 -3.83 8.01 -5.14
CA CYS A 49 -3.68 7.60 -6.54
C CYS A 49 -2.28 7.05 -6.75
N ALA A 50 -2.19 6.01 -7.59
CA ALA A 50 -0.95 5.32 -7.94
C ALA A 50 -0.90 5.11 -9.46
N GLY A 51 0.31 5.02 -10.03
CA GLY A 51 0.48 4.71 -11.45
C GLY A 51 0.48 5.93 -12.37
N TYR A 52 0.65 7.14 -11.83
CA TYR A 52 0.64 8.39 -12.58
C TYR A 52 1.96 9.15 -12.43
N ASP A 53 2.20 10.17 -13.26
CA ASP A 53 3.22 11.17 -12.93
C ASP A 53 2.84 11.94 -11.66
N LEU A 54 3.83 12.43 -10.91
CA LEU A 54 3.64 13.13 -9.64
C LEU A 54 2.51 14.17 -9.66
N ARG A 55 2.47 15.08 -10.66
CA ARG A 55 1.46 16.15 -10.70
C ARG A 55 0.04 15.60 -10.85
N THR A 56 -0.12 14.59 -11.70
CA THR A 56 -1.39 13.91 -11.88
C THR A 56 -1.79 13.12 -10.63
N ALA A 57 -0.84 12.42 -9.99
CA ALA A 57 -1.06 11.68 -8.75
C ALA A 57 -1.57 12.60 -7.62
N HIS A 58 -0.93 13.75 -7.40
CA HIS A 58 -1.37 14.75 -6.42
C HIS A 58 -2.81 15.23 -6.68
N ARG A 59 -3.09 15.67 -7.91
CA ARG A 59 -4.43 16.20 -8.27
C ARG A 59 -5.51 15.15 -8.06
N CYS A 60 -5.22 13.92 -8.43
CA CYS A 60 -6.11 12.78 -8.31
C CYS A 60 -6.38 12.45 -6.83
N ALA A 61 -5.33 12.29 -6.02
CA ALA A 61 -5.45 11.96 -4.60
C ALA A 61 -6.13 13.08 -3.80
N TYR A 62 -5.77 14.35 -4.04
CA TYR A 62 -6.42 15.50 -3.41
C TYR A 62 -7.92 15.54 -3.70
N ARG A 63 -8.33 15.35 -4.96
CA ARG A 63 -9.75 15.36 -5.34
C ARG A 63 -10.56 14.26 -4.67
N GLN A 64 -9.97 13.09 -4.45
CA GLN A 64 -10.64 12.01 -3.71
C GLN A 64 -10.82 12.41 -2.24
N CYS A 65 -9.77 12.92 -1.59
CA CYS A 65 -9.84 13.38 -0.20
C CYS A 65 -10.86 14.51 -0.02
N ALA A 66 -10.84 15.50 -0.92
CA ALA A 66 -11.69 16.70 -0.86
C ALA A 66 -13.19 16.41 -1.06
N ARG A 67 -13.59 15.16 -1.38
CA ARG A 67 -15.01 14.76 -1.37
C ARG A 67 -15.61 14.79 0.03
N TYR A 68 -14.80 14.51 1.04
CA TYR A 68 -15.26 14.34 2.43
C TYR A 68 -14.39 15.10 3.44
N GLY A 69 -13.20 15.56 3.05
CA GLY A 69 -12.25 16.26 3.90
C GLY A 69 -12.29 17.76 3.73
N SER A 70 -12.17 18.50 4.82
CA SER A 70 -12.10 19.96 4.82
C SER A 70 -10.67 20.50 4.64
N ARG A 71 -9.63 19.72 5.00
CA ARG A 71 -8.22 20.13 4.97
C ARG A 71 -7.31 18.98 4.53
N CYS A 72 -7.35 18.68 3.24
CA CYS A 72 -6.56 17.61 2.65
C CYS A 72 -5.09 18.00 2.47
N VAL A 73 -4.19 17.29 3.15
CA VAL A 73 -2.73 17.42 3.03
C VAL A 73 -2.11 16.14 2.49
N ALA A 74 -1.05 16.25 1.68
CA ALA A 74 -0.27 15.10 1.25
C ALA A 74 0.50 14.55 2.45
N VAL A 75 0.36 13.26 2.72
CA VAL A 75 0.96 12.59 3.89
C VAL A 75 1.93 11.48 3.50
N VAL A 76 1.83 10.96 2.29
CA VAL A 76 2.76 9.94 1.76
C VAL A 76 2.96 10.15 0.27
N GLU A 77 4.21 10.06 -0.18
CA GLU A 77 4.62 10.07 -1.57
C GLU A 77 5.68 8.98 -1.80
N CYS A 78 5.52 8.15 -2.83
CA CYS A 78 6.48 7.08 -3.17
C CYS A 78 6.59 6.88 -4.68
N GLY A 79 7.71 6.34 -5.14
CA GLY A 79 7.91 5.90 -6.53
C GLY A 79 7.23 4.56 -6.87
N GLY A 80 5.96 4.41 -6.53
CA GLY A 80 5.14 3.23 -6.83
C GLY A 80 5.13 2.17 -5.71
N GLY A 81 5.19 0.89 -6.09
CA GLY A 81 5.06 -0.25 -5.18
C GLY A 81 3.62 -0.51 -4.70
N TRP A 82 3.46 -1.47 -3.80
CA TRP A 82 2.22 -1.68 -3.08
C TRP A 82 2.01 -0.63 -2.00
N GLY A 83 0.76 -0.23 -1.79
CA GLY A 83 0.38 0.70 -0.75
C GLY A 83 -0.93 0.29 -0.07
N ALA A 84 -1.14 0.83 1.12
CA ALA A 84 -2.34 0.60 1.90
C ALA A 84 -2.66 1.81 2.78
N VAL A 85 -3.94 1.95 3.13
CA VAL A 85 -4.43 2.90 4.12
C VAL A 85 -5.18 2.13 5.18
N ALA A 86 -4.83 2.33 6.45
CA ALA A 86 -5.55 1.84 7.60
C ALA A 86 -6.13 3.00 8.41
N ILE A 87 -7.33 2.82 8.95
CA ILE A 87 -7.97 3.78 9.85
C ILE A 87 -8.48 3.08 11.11
N ALA A 88 -8.46 3.81 12.22
CA ALA A 88 -9.08 3.40 13.47
C ALA A 88 -10.60 3.34 13.33
N GLN A 89 -11.24 2.46 14.09
CA GLN A 89 -12.69 2.49 14.25
C GLN A 89 -13.13 3.76 14.99
N ASP A 90 -14.33 4.26 14.68
CA ASP A 90 -14.95 5.36 15.43
C ASP A 90 -15.17 4.93 16.91
N PRO A 91 -14.95 5.80 17.91
CA PRO A 91 -14.54 7.21 17.82
C PRO A 91 -13.03 7.45 17.88
N TYR A 92 -12.20 6.39 17.88
CA TYR A 92 -10.78 6.43 18.26
C TYR A 92 -9.83 7.01 17.20
N ARG A 93 -10.37 7.72 16.19
CA ARG A 93 -9.69 8.57 15.18
C ARG A 93 -8.18 8.31 15.01
N GLY A 94 -7.83 7.60 13.95
CA GLY A 94 -6.45 7.23 13.64
C GLY A 94 -6.30 6.90 12.16
N PHE A 95 -5.12 7.19 11.61
CA PHE A 95 -4.81 7.03 10.20
C PHE A 95 -3.35 6.61 10.02
N ALA A 96 -3.12 5.65 9.14
CA ALA A 96 -1.81 5.43 8.56
C ALA A 96 -1.95 5.10 7.07
N GLY A 97 -1.17 5.79 6.24
CA GLY A 97 -0.96 5.46 4.83
C GLY A 97 0.47 5.00 4.61
N VAL A 98 0.67 4.04 3.71
CA VAL A 98 2.00 3.61 3.26
C VAL A 98 1.98 3.33 1.76
N CYS A 99 3.15 3.46 1.12
CA CYS A 99 3.38 2.98 -0.25
C CYS A 99 4.85 2.57 -0.41
N GLY A 100 5.23 2.11 -1.61
CA GLY A 100 6.61 1.68 -1.90
C GLY A 100 6.92 0.25 -1.44
N MET A 101 5.93 -0.52 -1.02
CA MET A 101 6.15 -1.86 -0.48
C MET A 101 6.32 -2.90 -1.58
N GLY A 102 7.10 -3.96 -1.30
CA GLY A 102 7.36 -5.04 -2.24
C GLY A 102 6.13 -5.90 -2.56
N ASP A 103 5.24 -6.06 -1.58
CA ASP A 103 4.03 -6.87 -1.68
C ASP A 103 2.87 -6.28 -0.85
N SER A 104 1.68 -6.86 -1.04
CA SER A 104 0.45 -6.44 -0.36
C SER A 104 0.45 -6.76 1.13
N PHE A 105 1.08 -7.86 1.55
CA PHE A 105 1.22 -8.24 2.96
C PHE A 105 1.94 -7.15 3.74
N SER A 106 3.10 -6.74 3.24
CA SER A 106 3.95 -5.71 3.85
C SER A 106 3.23 -4.36 3.88
N ALA A 107 2.52 -3.99 2.80
CA ALA A 107 1.71 -2.78 2.78
C ALA A 107 0.63 -2.77 3.88
N ARG A 108 -0.15 -3.84 3.98
CA ARG A 108 -1.22 -3.94 4.98
C ARG A 108 -0.66 -4.01 6.40
N GLY A 109 0.33 -4.85 6.64
CA GLY A 109 0.95 -5.02 7.96
C GLY A 109 1.52 -3.71 8.51
N TRP A 110 2.24 -2.94 7.68
CA TRP A 110 2.77 -1.64 8.10
C TRP A 110 1.68 -0.58 8.29
N ALA A 111 0.68 -0.51 7.42
CA ALA A 111 -0.44 0.42 7.60
C ALA A 111 -1.21 0.11 8.89
N LEU A 112 -1.58 -1.15 9.11
CA LEU A 112 -2.29 -1.57 10.32
C LEU A 112 -1.47 -1.30 11.58
N THR A 113 -0.21 -1.72 11.60
CA THR A 113 0.66 -1.54 12.76
C THR A 113 0.79 -0.05 13.07
N ASN A 114 1.20 0.79 12.11
CA ASN A 114 1.37 2.22 12.36
C ASN A 114 0.07 2.90 12.83
N CYS A 115 -1.07 2.51 12.26
CA CYS A 115 -2.36 3.03 12.70
C CYS A 115 -2.68 2.62 14.14
N MET A 116 -2.56 1.33 14.48
CA MET A 116 -2.89 0.85 15.82
C MET A 116 -2.02 1.52 16.88
N VAL A 117 -0.72 1.65 16.60
CA VAL A 117 0.27 2.26 17.48
C VAL A 117 -0.02 3.73 17.75
N THR A 118 -0.42 4.47 16.73
CA THR A 118 -0.68 5.91 16.84
C THR A 118 -2.06 6.21 17.40
N ALA A 119 -3.04 5.35 17.15
CA ALA A 119 -4.43 5.53 17.58
C ALA A 119 -4.76 4.88 18.93
N ASP A 120 -3.86 4.06 19.46
CA ASP A 120 -4.07 3.22 20.65
C ASP A 120 -5.37 2.37 20.56
N THR A 121 -5.70 1.90 19.36
CA THR A 121 -6.93 1.13 19.11
C THR A 121 -6.78 0.19 17.91
N LEU A 122 -7.79 -0.65 17.66
CA LEU A 122 -7.83 -1.47 16.46
C LEU A 122 -8.10 -0.63 15.22
N CYS A 123 -7.28 -0.87 14.20
CA CYS A 123 -7.45 -0.30 12.88
C CYS A 123 -7.86 -1.36 11.86
N SER A 124 -8.50 -0.89 10.79
CA SER A 124 -8.86 -1.70 9.63
C SER A 124 -8.27 -1.08 8.36
N THR A 125 -7.82 -1.94 7.46
CA THR A 125 -7.34 -1.59 6.13
C THR A 125 -8.53 -1.17 5.28
N ARG A 126 -8.55 0.10 4.88
CA ARG A 126 -9.58 0.70 4.02
C ARG A 126 -9.33 0.47 2.55
N VAL A 127 -8.06 0.50 2.15
CA VAL A 127 -7.65 0.16 0.80
C VAL A 127 -6.28 -0.49 0.82
N THR A 128 -6.09 -1.44 -0.09
CA THR A 128 -4.77 -1.93 -0.50
C THR A 128 -4.73 -1.82 -2.02
N PHE A 129 -3.64 -1.30 -2.56
CA PHE A 129 -3.49 -1.07 -3.99
C PHE A 129 -2.08 -1.38 -4.47
N ASP A 130 -1.96 -1.76 -5.74
CA ASP A 130 -0.68 -1.99 -6.40
C ASP A 130 -0.14 -0.73 -7.09
N ARG A 131 1.05 -0.85 -7.70
CA ARG A 131 1.71 0.26 -8.44
C ARG A 131 0.92 0.80 -9.64
N ARG A 132 -0.12 0.10 -10.10
CA ARG A 132 -0.99 0.49 -11.23
C ARG A 132 -2.32 1.06 -10.76
N GLY A 133 -2.55 1.11 -9.44
CA GLY A 133 -3.82 1.51 -8.85
C GLY A 133 -4.89 0.40 -8.81
N ALA A 134 -4.53 -0.86 -9.08
CA ALA A 134 -5.45 -1.97 -8.90
C ALA A 134 -5.65 -2.25 -7.41
N THR A 135 -6.90 -2.34 -6.97
CA THR A 135 -7.24 -2.49 -5.55
C THR A 135 -7.63 -3.92 -5.18
N ALA A 136 -7.23 -4.37 -3.99
CA ALA A 136 -7.84 -5.53 -3.38
C ALA A 136 -9.30 -5.23 -2.96
N SER A 137 -10.14 -6.25 -2.89
CA SER A 137 -11.53 -6.06 -2.48
C SER A 137 -11.63 -5.76 -0.97
N ASN A 138 -12.74 -5.14 -0.56
CA ASN A 138 -13.01 -4.90 0.87
C ASN A 138 -13.06 -6.21 1.67
N ARG A 139 -13.55 -7.29 1.06
CA ARG A 139 -13.59 -8.61 1.67
C ARG A 139 -12.18 -9.15 1.90
N ASP A 140 -11.27 -8.97 0.94
CA ASP A 140 -9.88 -9.41 1.08
C ASP A 140 -9.13 -8.61 2.14
N ASN A 141 -9.37 -7.30 2.22
CA ASN A 141 -8.80 -6.46 3.27
C ASN A 141 -9.31 -6.89 4.66
N SER A 142 -10.63 -7.04 4.81
CA SER A 142 -11.25 -7.49 6.07
C SER A 142 -10.77 -8.88 6.52
N LEU A 143 -10.67 -9.82 5.57
CA LEU A 143 -10.18 -11.17 5.86
C LEU A 143 -8.72 -11.14 6.26
N PHE A 144 -7.89 -10.36 5.57
CA PHE A 144 -6.49 -10.18 5.93
C PHE A 144 -6.36 -9.62 7.35
N ASP A 145 -7.01 -8.48 7.63
CA ASP A 145 -6.91 -7.79 8.92
C ASP A 145 -7.28 -8.73 10.09
N THR A 146 -8.43 -9.40 9.95
CA THR A 146 -8.95 -10.33 10.96
C THR A 146 -8.01 -11.53 11.13
N THR A 147 -7.57 -12.14 10.03
CA THR A 147 -6.71 -13.33 10.07
C THR A 147 -5.35 -13.01 10.66
N TRP A 148 -4.73 -11.90 10.23
CA TRP A 148 -3.43 -11.46 10.68
C TRP A 148 -3.42 -11.19 12.18
N LEU A 149 -4.45 -10.50 12.68
CA LEU A 149 -4.60 -10.21 14.10
C LEU A 149 -4.85 -11.50 14.92
N VAL A 150 -5.72 -12.39 14.45
CA VAL A 150 -5.96 -13.69 15.09
C VAL A 150 -4.68 -14.53 15.14
N GLN A 151 -3.92 -14.60 14.04
CA GLN A 151 -2.64 -15.32 13.99
C GLN A 151 -1.63 -14.73 14.98
N ALA A 152 -1.49 -13.40 15.03
CA ALA A 152 -0.55 -12.74 15.95
C ALA A 152 -0.89 -13.07 17.41
N VAL A 153 -2.15 -12.96 17.80
CA VAL A 153 -2.58 -13.22 19.18
C VAL A 153 -2.48 -14.71 19.52
N LEU A 154 -2.88 -15.61 18.62
CA LEU A 154 -2.75 -17.07 18.84
C LEU A 154 -1.28 -17.50 18.96
N GLN A 155 -0.36 -16.92 18.20
CA GLN A 155 1.09 -17.16 18.35
C GLN A 155 1.59 -16.75 19.73
N MET A 156 1.22 -15.55 20.19
CA MET A 156 1.57 -15.06 21.53
C MET A 156 1.03 -16.00 22.62
N ARG A 157 -0.18 -16.53 22.43
CA ARG A 157 -0.83 -17.47 23.35
C ARG A 157 -0.42 -18.94 23.14
N LYS A 158 0.58 -19.20 22.30
CA LYS A 158 1.16 -20.54 22.06
C LYS A 158 0.16 -21.56 21.50
N TYR A 159 -0.83 -21.10 20.72
CA TYR A 159 -1.75 -21.96 19.97
C TYR A 159 -1.23 -22.39 18.58
N ASP A 160 -0.09 -21.84 18.14
CA ASP A 160 0.63 -22.20 16.92
C ASP A 160 -0.19 -22.16 15.61
N PRO A 161 -0.67 -20.99 15.18
CA PRO A 161 -1.43 -20.83 13.94
C PRO A 161 -0.56 -20.83 12.66
N GLY A 162 0.77 -20.94 12.77
CA GLY A 162 1.72 -20.63 11.70
C GLY A 162 2.21 -19.17 11.78
N ASN A 163 2.69 -18.63 10.65
CA ASN A 163 3.14 -17.25 10.56
C ASN A 163 1.96 -16.26 10.61
N ALA A 164 2.20 -15.04 11.08
CA ALA A 164 1.20 -13.97 11.01
C ALA A 164 1.30 -13.28 9.64
N ASP A 165 0.78 -13.95 8.61
CA ASP A 165 0.81 -13.51 7.21
C ASP A 165 -0.56 -13.05 6.69
N GLY A 166 -1.61 -13.16 7.49
CA GLY A 166 -2.98 -12.82 7.12
C GLY A 166 -3.64 -13.83 6.18
N VAL A 167 -3.06 -15.02 5.99
CA VAL A 167 -3.59 -16.08 5.13
C VAL A 167 -4.28 -17.16 5.97
N LEU A 168 -5.55 -17.43 5.68
CA LEU A 168 -6.36 -18.37 6.45
C LEU A 168 -6.18 -19.82 5.97
N GLU A 169 -5.06 -20.42 6.38
CA GLU A 169 -4.74 -21.82 6.10
C GLU A 169 -5.27 -22.79 7.18
N GLU A 170 -5.19 -24.09 6.92
CA GLU A 170 -5.69 -25.12 7.85
C GLU A 170 -4.96 -25.08 9.20
N ARG A 171 -3.66 -24.75 9.22
CA ARG A 171 -2.92 -24.59 10.49
C ARG A 171 -3.52 -23.47 11.35
N THR A 172 -3.84 -22.33 10.74
CA THR A 172 -4.51 -21.22 11.42
C THR A 172 -5.91 -21.65 11.89
N ARG A 173 -6.70 -22.33 11.05
CA ARG A 173 -8.03 -22.85 11.44
C ARG A 173 -7.97 -23.83 12.60
N ALA A 174 -7.00 -24.74 12.62
CA ALA A 174 -6.79 -25.69 13.70
C ALA A 174 -6.45 -24.99 15.03
N ALA A 175 -5.59 -23.97 14.99
CA ALA A 175 -5.27 -23.14 16.16
C ALA A 175 -6.51 -22.39 16.67
N ILE A 176 -7.34 -21.84 15.76
CA ILE A 176 -8.62 -21.20 16.11
C ILE A 176 -9.55 -22.20 16.82
N ARG A 177 -9.75 -23.40 16.25
CA ARG A 177 -10.60 -24.44 16.86
C ARG A 177 -10.10 -24.85 18.25
N LYS A 178 -8.78 -24.99 18.42
CA LYS A 178 -8.18 -25.30 19.73
C LYS A 178 -8.47 -24.20 20.76
N PHE A 179 -8.36 -22.93 20.37
CA PHE A 179 -8.72 -21.82 21.25
C PHE A 179 -10.23 -21.82 21.56
N GLN A 180 -11.09 -21.93 20.54
CA GLN A 180 -12.55 -22.01 20.70
C GLN A 180 -12.96 -23.11 21.68
N ARG A 181 -12.39 -24.32 21.55
CA ARG A 181 -12.59 -25.42 22.49
C ARG A 181 -12.19 -25.08 23.93
N THR A 182 -11.06 -24.39 24.09
CA THR A 182 -10.54 -23.99 25.41
C THR A 182 -11.52 -23.10 26.15
N ILE A 183 -12.27 -22.26 25.43
CA ILE A 183 -13.24 -21.32 25.99
C ILE A 183 -14.69 -21.79 25.84
N GLY A 184 -14.93 -23.06 25.48
CA GLY A 184 -16.27 -23.65 25.39
C GLY A 184 -17.12 -23.19 24.20
N MET A 185 -16.51 -22.61 23.16
CA MET A 185 -17.20 -22.23 21.92
C MET A 185 -17.28 -23.39 20.91
N ALA A 186 -18.19 -23.27 19.94
CA ALA A 186 -18.20 -24.15 18.77
C ALA A 186 -16.88 -24.01 17.97
N GLU A 187 -16.28 -25.14 17.61
CA GLU A 187 -14.98 -25.23 16.91
C GLU A 187 -15.11 -24.96 15.40
N THR A 188 -15.54 -23.75 15.03
CA THR A 188 -15.77 -23.38 13.62
C THR A 188 -14.48 -23.18 12.83
N GLY A 189 -13.37 -22.80 13.47
CA GLY A 189 -12.15 -22.41 12.77
C GLY A 189 -12.28 -21.11 11.97
N ASP A 190 -13.32 -20.32 12.22
CA ASP A 190 -13.59 -19.05 11.55
C ASP A 190 -12.91 -17.89 12.30
N PRO A 191 -12.02 -17.11 11.65
CA PRO A 191 -11.36 -15.99 12.30
C PRO A 191 -12.33 -14.88 12.72
N TYR A 192 -13.46 -14.69 12.02
CA TYR A 192 -14.44 -13.68 12.40
C TYR A 192 -15.18 -14.04 13.69
N ALA A 193 -15.48 -15.33 13.87
CA ALA A 193 -16.17 -15.82 15.06
C ALA A 193 -15.30 -15.73 16.33
N VAL A 194 -13.97 -15.80 16.17
CA VAL A 194 -13.04 -15.90 17.31
C VAL A 194 -12.40 -14.57 17.70
N LEU A 195 -12.36 -13.57 16.81
CA LEU A 195 -11.57 -12.35 17.03
C LEU A 195 -11.88 -11.64 18.35
N ASN A 196 -13.16 -11.30 18.59
CA ASN A 196 -13.55 -10.59 19.81
C ASN A 196 -13.34 -11.44 21.08
N PRO A 197 -13.81 -12.71 21.15
CA PRO A 197 -13.52 -13.59 22.29
C PRO A 197 -12.01 -13.73 22.57
N LEU A 198 -11.20 -13.78 21.52
CA LEU A 198 -9.76 -13.88 21.64
C LEU A 198 -9.17 -12.61 22.28
N ILE A 199 -9.59 -11.42 21.82
CA ILE A 199 -9.16 -10.14 22.39
C ILE A 199 -9.62 -9.98 23.85
N ASP A 200 -10.83 -10.39 24.19
CA ASP A 200 -11.38 -10.25 25.55
C ASP A 200 -10.61 -11.12 26.56
N VAL A 201 -10.34 -12.38 26.20
CA VAL A 201 -9.64 -13.33 27.08
C VAL A 201 -8.17 -12.97 27.26
N VAL A 202 -7.53 -12.41 26.22
CA VAL A 202 -6.17 -11.92 26.34
C VAL A 202 -6.12 -10.53 26.96
N GLY A 203 -7.22 -9.80 27.16
CA GLY A 203 -7.18 -8.43 27.66
C GLY A 203 -6.86 -7.41 26.55
N ALA A 204 -7.44 -6.21 26.66
CA ALA A 204 -7.43 -5.18 25.62
C ALA A 204 -6.03 -4.86 25.10
N TRP A 205 -5.90 -4.73 23.76
CA TRP A 205 -4.65 -4.54 23.01
C TRP A 205 -3.67 -3.50 23.65
N ALA A 206 -4.21 -2.46 24.30
CA ALA A 206 -3.47 -1.35 24.91
C ALA A 206 -2.52 -1.78 26.07
N SER A 207 -2.83 -2.85 26.80
CA SER A 207 -1.91 -3.37 27.83
C SER A 207 -0.77 -4.22 27.27
N TRP A 208 -0.87 -4.66 26.01
CA TRP A 208 0.04 -5.65 25.41
C TRP A 208 1.09 -5.04 24.50
N TRP A 209 0.79 -3.90 23.87
CA TRP A 209 1.68 -3.27 22.90
C TRP A 209 2.46 -2.08 23.46
N ARG A 210 2.14 -1.59 24.66
CA ARG A 210 2.96 -0.58 25.33
C ARG A 210 4.32 -1.21 25.70
N PRO A 211 5.45 -0.86 25.05
CA PRO A 211 6.71 -0.97 25.75
C PRO A 211 6.57 -0.15 27.03
N SER A 212 7.15 -0.62 28.13
CA SER A 212 7.16 0.09 29.40
C SER A 212 7.85 1.45 29.25
N ILE A 213 7.16 2.47 28.70
CA ILE A 213 7.48 3.87 28.90
C ILE A 213 6.85 4.24 30.24
N ALA A 214 7.29 3.54 31.27
CA ALA A 214 7.15 3.97 32.64
C ALA A 214 8.34 4.90 32.90
N ALA A 215 8.03 6.18 33.14
CA ALA A 215 8.80 7.14 33.91
C ALA A 215 10.33 7.14 33.72
N SER A 216 10.81 8.15 32.99
CA SER A 216 12.05 8.87 33.32
C SER A 216 11.84 10.35 33.06
#